data_AF-A0AAJ0F2C9-F1
#
_entry.id   AF-A0AAJ0F2C9-F1
#
_cell.length_a   1.000
_cell.length_b   1.000
_cell.length_c   1.000
_cell.angle_alpha   90.00
_cell.angle_beta   90.00
_cell.angle_gamma   90.00
#
_symmetry.space_group_name_H-M   'P 1'
#
loop_
_entity.id
_entity.type
_entity.pdbx_description
1 polymer ?
#
loop_
_entity_poly.entity_id
_entity_poly.type
_entity_poly.pdbx_seq_one_letter_code
_entity_poly.pdbx_strand_id
1 'polypeptide(L)'
;MDHQLPELTSRPTRHPQSCASISRPLLSFLNSVLPNPPHLTLSIGSGPGLLEALLLHHHPSRAGTEPVSFLGVEVSTTAPGSTRPVNRFLPEQNAATVGGTWALAATQAVEEAAGLVFVYPRDGELIRRYLDAGRRVEVVVWVGPRCDLDSMTGPLRDWGVEVPVPEGMVEEGEGVVVFRRRDG
;
A
#
# COMPACT_ATOMS: atom_id res chain seq x y z
N MET A 1 -2.75 15.38 17.04
CA MET A 1 -3.71 14.55 17.79
C MET A 1 -3.37 13.13 17.44
N ASP A 2 -2.87 12.35 18.39
CA ASP A 2 -2.63 10.93 18.16
C ASP A 2 -3.98 10.24 17.99
N HIS A 3 -4.27 9.78 16.78
CA HIS A 3 -5.46 9.00 16.53
C HIS A 3 -5.24 7.60 17.11
N GLN A 4 -6.08 7.19 18.07
CA GLN A 4 -6.02 5.86 18.65
C GLN A 4 -6.23 4.80 17.55
N LEU A 5 -5.28 3.88 17.41
CA LEU A 5 -5.40 2.76 16.48
C LEU A 5 -6.44 1.75 17.01
N PRO A 6 -7.31 1.22 16.14
CA PRO A 6 -8.28 0.20 16.54
C PRO A 6 -7.56 -1.11 16.91
N GLU A 7 -8.10 -1.83 17.89
CA GLU A 7 -7.64 -3.20 18.17
C GLU A 7 -8.06 -4.14 17.04
N LEU A 8 -7.10 -4.90 16.51
CA LEU A 8 -7.35 -5.85 15.43
C LEU A 8 -7.64 -7.26 15.95
N THR A 9 -8.55 -7.92 15.26
CA THR A 9 -8.89 -9.34 15.52
C THR A 9 -8.26 -10.25 14.46
N SER A 10 -8.55 -11.55 14.53
CA SER A 10 -8.21 -12.49 13.45
C SER A 10 -9.17 -12.42 12.26
N ARG A 11 -10.33 -11.77 12.41
CA ARG A 11 -11.30 -11.60 11.33
C ARG A 11 -11.06 -10.26 10.62
N PRO A 12 -11.08 -10.23 9.28
CA PRO A 12 -11.16 -8.99 8.51
C PRO A 12 -12.36 -8.16 8.94
N THR A 13 -12.13 -6.86 9.14
CA THR A 13 -13.19 -5.91 9.51
C THR A 13 -13.04 -4.64 8.69
N ARG A 14 -14.15 -4.10 8.19
CA ARG A 14 -14.17 -2.79 7.52
C ARG A 14 -14.04 -1.66 8.54
N HIS A 15 -13.15 -0.71 8.25
CA HIS A 15 -12.99 0.50 9.05
C HIS A 15 -13.36 1.73 8.23
N PRO A 16 -14.10 2.71 8.78
CA PRO A 16 -14.46 3.93 8.04
C PRO A 16 -13.29 4.75 7.50
N GLN A 17 -12.07 4.50 8.02
CA GLN A 17 -10.85 5.22 7.69
C GLN A 17 -9.85 4.38 6.87
N SER A 18 -10.28 3.23 6.35
CA SER A 18 -9.52 2.39 5.44
C SER A 18 -10.40 1.94 4.28
N CYS A 19 -9.84 1.92 3.07
CA CYS A 19 -10.53 1.39 1.90
C CYS A 19 -10.64 -0.16 1.96
N ALA A 20 -9.63 -0.81 2.53
CA ALA A 20 -9.59 -2.26 2.70
C ALA A 20 -10.04 -2.67 4.11
N SER A 21 -10.66 -3.84 4.21
CA SER A 21 -10.80 -4.52 5.50
C SER A 21 -9.44 -4.90 6.08
N ILE A 22 -9.32 -4.90 7.40
CA ILE A 22 -8.04 -5.08 8.10
C ILE A 22 -8.18 -6.19 9.14
N SER A 23 -7.14 -7.01 9.28
CA SER A 23 -7.02 -8.07 10.29
C SER A 23 -5.56 -8.30 10.66
N ARG A 24 -5.30 -8.96 11.80
CA ARG A 24 -3.94 -9.38 12.17
C ARG A 24 -3.31 -10.34 11.14
N PRO A 25 -4.03 -11.35 10.60
CA PRO A 25 -3.52 -12.18 9.51
C PRO A 25 -3.09 -11.38 8.28
N LEU A 26 -3.86 -10.38 7.86
CA LEU A 26 -3.50 -9.52 6.73
C LEU A 26 -2.17 -8.81 6.99
N LEU A 27 -2.02 -8.17 8.16
CA LEU A 27 -0.77 -7.45 8.49
C LEU A 27 0.44 -8.39 8.54
N SER A 28 0.28 -9.57 9.17
CA SER A 28 1.34 -10.57 9.22
C SER A 28 1.70 -11.07 7.83
N PHE A 29 0.72 -11.26 6.95
CA PHE A 29 0.94 -11.68 5.57
C PHE A 29 1.67 -10.60 4.79
N LEU A 30 1.21 -9.34 4.84
CA LEU A 30 1.89 -8.20 4.22
C LEU A 30 3.34 -8.10 4.70
N ASN A 31 3.57 -8.21 6.01
CA ASN A 31 4.92 -8.20 6.57
C ASN A 31 5.80 -9.35 6.06
N SER A 32 5.22 -10.52 5.77
CA SER A 32 5.97 -11.68 5.27
C SER A 32 6.32 -11.61 3.78
N VAL A 33 5.50 -10.93 2.97
CA VAL A 33 5.71 -10.85 1.53
C VAL A 33 6.47 -9.60 1.11
N LEU A 34 6.29 -8.49 1.82
CA LEU A 34 6.93 -7.23 1.49
C LEU A 34 8.43 -7.26 1.78
N PRO A 35 9.26 -6.55 1.00
CA PRO A 35 10.70 -6.47 1.24
C PRO A 35 10.99 -6.03 2.67
N ASN A 36 12.02 -6.63 3.27
CA ASN A 36 12.44 -6.29 4.62
C ASN A 36 13.20 -4.95 4.62
N PRO A 37 13.17 -4.18 5.72
CA PRO A 37 14.09 -3.06 5.90
C PRO A 37 15.55 -3.49 5.64
N PRO A 38 16.40 -2.65 5.02
CA PRO A 38 16.18 -1.23 4.72
C PRO A 38 15.47 -0.95 3.38
N HIS A 39 14.92 -1.96 2.70
CA HIS A 39 14.29 -1.75 1.40
C HIS A 39 12.98 -0.96 1.50
N LEU A 40 12.84 0.07 0.66
CA LEU A 40 11.67 0.95 0.64
C LEU A 40 10.44 0.24 0.06
N THR A 41 9.31 0.38 0.75
CA THR A 41 7.97 0.05 0.25
C THR A 41 7.12 1.32 0.13
N LEU A 42 6.44 1.49 -1.01
CA LEU A 42 5.42 2.53 -1.20
C LEU A 42 4.03 1.93 -1.09
N SER A 43 3.14 2.53 -0.30
CA SER A 43 1.70 2.23 -0.25
C SER A 43 0.91 3.31 -0.98
N ILE A 44 0.51 3.04 -2.21
CA ILE A 44 -0.20 3.95 -3.11
C ILE A 44 -1.70 3.87 -2.83
N GLY A 45 -2.33 5.02 -2.58
CA GLY A 45 -3.74 5.09 -2.19
C GLY A 45 -3.96 4.88 -0.70
N SER A 46 -3.00 5.31 0.13
CA SER A 46 -3.01 5.10 1.59
C SER A 46 -4.18 5.78 2.31
N GLY A 47 -4.87 6.73 1.68
CA GLY A 47 -6.01 7.44 2.24
C GLY A 47 -5.63 8.12 3.57
N PRO A 48 -6.42 7.92 4.64
CA PRO A 48 -6.08 8.39 5.97
C PRO A 48 -4.84 7.74 6.62
N GLY A 49 -4.30 6.65 6.05
CA GLY A 49 -3.10 5.96 6.54
C GLY A 49 -3.36 4.87 7.58
N LEU A 50 -4.60 4.42 7.76
CA LEU A 50 -4.94 3.49 8.85
C LEU A 50 -4.27 2.12 8.66
N LEU A 51 -4.30 1.55 7.45
CA LEU A 51 -3.68 0.26 7.15
C LEU A 51 -2.16 0.31 7.43
N GLU A 52 -1.52 1.35 6.94
CA GLU A 52 -0.08 1.56 7.04
C GLU A 52 0.34 1.77 8.50
N ALA A 53 -0.40 2.59 9.25
CA ALA A 53 -0.10 2.83 10.65
C ALA A 53 -0.26 1.56 11.50
N LEU A 54 -1.29 0.75 11.22
CA LEU A 54 -1.47 -0.55 11.88
C LEU A 54 -0.34 -1.53 11.52
N LEU A 55 0.11 -1.54 10.26
CA LEU A 55 1.27 -2.34 9.84
C LEU A 55 2.54 -1.94 10.61
N LEU A 56 2.83 -0.63 10.70
CA LEU A 56 3.98 -0.12 11.44
C LEU A 56 3.87 -0.37 12.95
N HIS A 57 2.67 -0.29 13.52
CA HIS A 57 2.42 -0.58 14.94
C HIS A 57 2.68 -2.05 15.28
N HIS A 58 2.19 -2.98 14.45
CA HIS A 58 2.37 -4.42 14.67
C HIS A 58 3.73 -4.96 14.22
N HIS A 59 4.42 -4.24 13.32
CA HIS A 59 5.75 -4.60 12.83
C HIS A 59 6.72 -3.40 12.93
N PRO A 60 7.16 -3.03 14.15
CA PRO A 60 7.97 -1.83 14.38
C PRO A 60 9.32 -1.81 13.67
N SER A 61 9.85 -2.96 13.24
CA SER A 61 11.06 -3.02 12.42
C SER A 61 10.94 -2.22 11.11
N ARG A 62 9.71 -2.05 10.60
CA ARG A 62 9.41 -1.24 9.40
C ARG A 62 9.27 0.26 9.70
N ALA A 63 9.05 0.62 10.96
CA ALA A 63 8.87 2.01 11.41
C ALA A 63 10.20 2.75 11.68
N GLY A 64 11.34 2.10 11.38
CA GLY A 64 12.68 2.66 11.58
C GLY A 64 12.82 4.04 10.95
N THR A 65 13.50 4.93 11.67
CA THR A 65 13.55 6.36 11.32
C THR A 65 14.57 6.67 10.23
N GLU A 66 15.60 5.86 10.01
CA GLU A 66 16.54 6.06 8.90
C GLU A 66 17.28 4.77 8.48
N PRO A 67 17.31 4.42 7.18
CA PRO A 67 16.46 4.99 6.12
C PRO A 67 14.99 4.58 6.33
N VAL A 68 14.06 5.47 5.96
CA VAL A 68 12.62 5.16 5.97
C VAL A 68 12.35 3.97 5.03
N SER A 69 11.78 2.89 5.56
CA SER A 69 11.50 1.67 4.79
C SER A 69 10.05 1.56 4.30
N PHE A 70 9.17 2.50 4.69
CA PHE A 70 7.76 2.46 4.34
C PHE A 70 7.14 3.86 4.23
N LEU A 71 6.54 4.17 3.08
CA LEU A 71 5.85 5.43 2.81
C LEU A 71 4.41 5.20 2.34
N GLY A 72 3.44 5.82 3.02
CA GLY A 72 2.08 5.96 2.53
C GLY A 72 1.97 7.14 1.58
N VAL A 73 1.52 6.91 0.36
CA VAL A 73 1.34 7.90 -0.71
C VAL A 73 -0.14 8.15 -0.93
N GLU A 74 -0.55 9.42 -0.88
CA GLU A 74 -1.95 9.81 -1.11
C GLU A 74 -2.07 11.11 -1.91
N VAL A 75 -3.18 11.31 -2.61
CA VAL A 75 -3.44 12.55 -3.33
C VAL A 75 -3.59 13.70 -2.35
N SER A 76 -2.87 14.80 -2.58
CA SER A 76 -3.10 16.02 -1.82
C SER A 76 -4.47 16.58 -2.16
N THR A 77 -5.44 16.43 -1.26
CA THR A 77 -6.76 17.06 -1.37
C THR A 77 -6.78 18.40 -0.64
N THR A 78 -5.77 19.25 -0.87
CA THR A 78 -5.84 20.64 -0.40
C THR A 78 -6.79 21.41 -1.31
N ALA A 79 -8.09 21.32 -1.05
CA ALA A 79 -9.01 22.35 -1.51
C ALA A 79 -8.54 23.71 -0.95
N PRO A 80 -8.65 24.83 -1.69
CA PRO A 80 -8.31 26.15 -1.17
C PRO A 80 -9.02 26.39 0.17
N GLY A 81 -8.25 26.55 1.25
CA GLY A 81 -8.76 26.78 2.62
C GLY A 81 -8.83 25.56 3.54
N SER A 82 -8.50 24.34 3.09
CA SER A 82 -8.38 23.17 3.97
C SER A 82 -6.95 22.99 4.47
N THR A 83 -6.76 23.01 5.80
CA THR A 83 -5.48 22.71 6.47
C THR A 83 -5.38 21.27 6.98
N ARG A 84 -6.41 20.44 6.75
CA ARG A 84 -6.44 19.08 7.31
C ARG A 84 -5.58 18.14 6.45
N PRO A 85 -4.52 17.53 7.00
CA PRO A 85 -3.74 16.53 6.27
C PRO A 85 -4.63 15.33 5.91
N VAL A 86 -4.40 14.77 4.72
CA VAL A 86 -5.17 13.62 4.24
C VAL A 86 -4.85 12.40 5.10
N ASN A 87 -3.55 12.17 5.35
CA ASN A 87 -3.09 11.18 6.29
C ASN A 87 -3.27 11.69 7.74
N ARG A 88 -3.82 10.83 8.60
CA ARG A 88 -4.11 11.11 10.01
C ARG A 88 -3.40 10.16 10.96
N PHE A 89 -2.96 9.00 10.48
CA PHE A 89 -2.45 7.93 11.31
C PHE A 89 -0.94 7.73 11.17
N LEU A 90 -0.37 8.06 10.02
CA LEU A 90 1.08 7.99 9.81
C LEU A 90 1.78 9.23 10.37
N PRO A 91 2.97 9.03 10.96
CA PRO A 91 3.92 10.11 11.16
C PRO A 91 4.25 10.81 9.83
N GLU A 92 4.60 12.10 9.90
CA GLU A 92 4.91 12.91 8.72
C GLU A 92 6.02 12.29 7.86
N GLN A 93 7.07 11.74 8.48
CA GLN A 93 8.16 11.08 7.76
C GLN A 93 7.75 9.80 7.02
N ASN A 94 6.58 9.21 7.35
CA ASN A 94 6.04 8.04 6.69
C ASN A 94 4.92 8.39 5.69
N ALA A 95 4.60 9.67 5.51
CA ALA A 95 3.53 10.13 4.64
C ALA A 95 4.09 10.99 3.49
N ALA A 96 3.67 10.68 2.27
CA ALA A 96 3.98 11.44 1.08
C ALA A 96 2.68 11.81 0.35
N THR A 97 2.68 12.93 -0.36
CA THR A 97 1.53 13.35 -1.16
C THR A 97 1.87 13.51 -2.64
N VAL A 98 0.87 13.31 -3.50
CA VAL A 98 0.98 13.52 -4.95
C VAL A 98 -0.07 14.50 -5.45
N GLY A 99 0.22 15.18 -6.57
CA GLY A 99 -0.62 16.25 -7.11
C GLY A 99 -1.92 15.82 -7.79
N GLY A 100 -2.20 14.52 -7.89
CA GLY A 100 -3.41 14.02 -8.52
C GLY A 100 -3.52 12.50 -8.51
N THR A 101 -4.71 11.99 -8.82
CA THR A 101 -5.06 10.58 -8.81
C THR A 101 -4.14 9.70 -9.66
N TRP A 102 -3.64 10.23 -10.78
CA TRP A 102 -2.74 9.51 -11.70
C TRP A 102 -1.28 9.93 -11.58
N ALA A 103 -0.91 10.69 -10.53
CA ALA A 103 0.46 11.14 -10.33
C ALA A 103 1.29 10.03 -9.66
N LEU A 104 2.57 9.96 -10.04
CA LEU A 104 3.55 9.11 -9.36
C LEU A 104 4.08 9.84 -8.12
N ALA A 105 4.53 9.08 -7.14
CA ALA A 105 5.39 9.58 -6.08
C ALA A 105 6.69 10.18 -6.65
N ALA A 106 7.46 10.87 -5.81
CA ALA A 106 8.74 11.45 -6.21
C ALA A 106 9.63 10.40 -6.93
N THR A 107 10.23 10.78 -8.06
CA THR A 107 10.97 9.85 -8.94
C THR A 107 11.97 9.00 -8.17
N GLN A 108 12.75 9.61 -7.28
CA GLN A 108 13.73 8.91 -6.46
C GLN A 108 13.09 7.82 -5.59
N ALA A 109 11.97 8.11 -4.93
CA ALA A 109 11.26 7.14 -4.11
C ALA A 109 10.72 5.97 -4.93
N VAL A 110 10.22 6.22 -6.14
CA VAL A 110 9.74 5.16 -7.05
C VAL A 110 10.89 4.30 -7.56
N GLU A 111 12.03 4.89 -7.91
CA GLU A 111 13.22 4.16 -8.40
C GLU A 111 13.89 3.31 -7.30
N GLU A 112 13.83 3.77 -6.04
CA GLU A 112 14.41 3.08 -4.88
C GLU A 112 13.49 2.01 -4.29
N ALA A 113 12.17 2.08 -4.56
CA ALA A 113 11.20 1.15 -4.03
C ALA A 113 11.46 -0.29 -4.50
N ALA A 114 11.55 -1.20 -3.54
CA ALA A 114 11.55 -2.64 -3.76
C ALA A 114 10.14 -3.23 -3.68
N GLY A 115 9.26 -2.58 -2.90
CA GLY A 115 7.88 -3.01 -2.69
C GLY A 115 6.89 -1.94 -3.13
N LEU A 116 5.83 -2.35 -3.82
CA LEU A 116 4.66 -1.50 -4.05
C LEU A 116 3.41 -2.17 -3.45
N VAL A 117 2.61 -1.40 -2.74
CA VAL A 117 1.27 -1.79 -2.28
C VAL A 117 0.28 -0.85 -2.93
N PHE A 118 -0.61 -1.37 -3.77
CA PHE A 118 -1.72 -0.60 -4.33
C PHE A 118 -2.97 -0.87 -3.51
N VAL A 119 -3.48 0.16 -2.83
CA VAL A 119 -4.70 0.10 -2.03
C VAL A 119 -5.80 0.80 -2.80
N TYR A 120 -6.75 0.02 -3.33
CA TYR A 120 -7.89 0.50 -4.11
C TYR A 120 -7.47 1.47 -5.23
N PRO A 121 -6.50 1.07 -6.10
CA PRO A 121 -6.08 1.94 -7.19
C PRO A 121 -7.26 2.23 -8.11
N ARG A 122 -7.27 3.44 -8.68
CA ARG A 122 -8.37 3.89 -9.55
C ARG A 122 -8.27 3.37 -10.97
N ASP A 123 -7.08 2.95 -11.39
CA ASP A 123 -6.79 2.63 -12.79
C ASP A 123 -5.58 1.68 -12.89
N GLY A 124 -5.68 0.66 -13.75
CA GLY A 124 -4.56 -0.25 -14.05
C GLY A 124 -3.40 0.45 -14.75
N GLU A 125 -3.67 1.53 -15.49
CA GLU A 125 -2.64 2.36 -16.13
C GLU A 125 -1.73 3.03 -15.09
N LEU A 126 -2.24 3.37 -13.90
CA LEU A 126 -1.40 3.88 -12.81
C LEU A 126 -0.41 2.80 -12.35
N ILE A 127 -0.87 1.56 -12.21
CA ILE A 127 -0.03 0.42 -11.83
C ILE A 127 1.10 0.26 -12.84
N ARG A 128 0.78 0.23 -14.14
CA ARG A 128 1.77 0.14 -15.22
C ARG A 128 2.83 1.23 -15.12
N ARG A 129 2.44 2.49 -14.89
CA ARG A 129 3.39 3.61 -14.79
C ARG A 129 4.33 3.50 -13.59
N TYR A 130 3.86 3.00 -12.46
CA TYR A 130 4.73 2.71 -11.31
C TYR A 130 5.69 1.55 -11.60
N LEU A 131 5.25 0.50 -12.29
CA LEU A 131 6.11 -0.62 -12.70
C LEU A 131 7.20 -0.18 -13.68
N ASP A 132 6.85 0.65 -14.67
CA ASP A 132 7.78 1.16 -15.69
C ASP A 132 8.86 2.07 -15.07
N ALA A 133 8.49 2.87 -14.06
CA ALA A 133 9.42 3.73 -13.34
C ALA A 133 10.22 2.98 -12.26
N GLY A 134 9.64 1.94 -11.66
CA GLY A 134 10.17 1.20 -10.52
C GLY A 134 11.22 0.16 -10.89
N ARG A 135 12.48 0.60 -11.06
CA ARG A 135 13.58 -0.26 -11.52
C ARG A 135 13.95 -1.38 -10.55
N ARG A 136 13.75 -1.17 -9.24
CA ARG A 136 14.12 -2.10 -8.15
C ARG A 136 12.95 -2.89 -7.59
N VAL A 137 11.74 -2.66 -8.08
CA VAL A 137 10.54 -3.34 -7.58
C VAL A 137 10.71 -4.85 -7.76
N GLU A 138 10.51 -5.59 -6.68
CA GLU A 138 10.58 -7.06 -6.62
C GLU A 138 9.25 -7.68 -6.17
N VAL A 139 8.44 -6.92 -5.43
CA VAL A 139 7.15 -7.35 -4.90
C VAL A 139 6.11 -6.27 -5.16
N VAL A 140 4.96 -6.69 -5.68
CA VAL A 140 3.77 -5.85 -5.73
C VAL A 140 2.61 -6.55 -5.04
N VAL A 141 1.96 -5.84 -4.14
CA VAL A 141 0.70 -6.23 -3.53
C VAL A 141 -0.40 -5.34 -4.09
N TRP A 142 -1.52 -5.93 -4.48
CA TRP A 142 -2.73 -5.20 -4.82
C TRP A 142 -3.84 -5.59 -3.85
N VAL A 143 -4.58 -4.60 -3.36
CA VAL A 143 -5.73 -4.77 -2.47
C VAL A 143 -6.89 -3.95 -3.03
N GLY A 144 -8.05 -4.55 -3.26
CA GLY A 144 -9.17 -3.87 -3.90
C GLY A 144 -10.46 -4.69 -4.01
N PRO A 145 -11.51 -4.15 -4.64
CA PRO A 145 -12.74 -4.89 -4.91
C PRO A 145 -12.50 -6.06 -5.88
N ARG A 146 -13.01 -7.26 -5.59
CA ARG A 146 -12.84 -8.43 -6.48
C ARG A 146 -13.33 -8.20 -7.91
N CYS A 147 -14.35 -7.37 -8.10
CA CYS A 147 -14.88 -7.04 -9.42
C CYS A 147 -13.88 -6.26 -10.29
N ASP A 148 -12.87 -5.63 -9.69
CA ASP A 148 -11.87 -4.83 -10.40
C ASP A 148 -10.58 -5.63 -10.64
N LEU A 149 -10.48 -6.87 -10.15
CA LEU A 149 -9.24 -7.63 -10.15
C LEU A 149 -8.73 -7.85 -11.58
N ASP A 150 -9.59 -8.24 -12.51
CA ASP A 150 -9.18 -8.51 -13.90
C ASP A 150 -8.73 -7.24 -14.63
N SER A 151 -9.41 -6.12 -14.43
CA SER A 151 -9.07 -4.84 -15.07
C SER A 151 -7.83 -4.19 -14.48
N MET A 152 -7.53 -4.43 -13.19
CA MET A 152 -6.39 -3.84 -12.49
C MET A 152 -5.11 -4.68 -12.60
N THR A 153 -5.21 -6.01 -12.63
CA THR A 153 -4.04 -6.89 -12.51
C THR A 153 -3.35 -7.22 -13.83
N GLY A 154 -3.89 -6.81 -14.98
CA GLY A 154 -3.28 -7.03 -16.30
C GLY A 154 -1.78 -6.66 -16.35
N PRO A 155 -1.39 -5.42 -16.00
CA PRO A 155 0.01 -5.01 -15.95
C PRO A 155 0.87 -5.85 -14.98
N LEU A 156 0.29 -6.35 -13.88
CA LEU A 156 1.00 -7.19 -12.93
C LEU A 156 1.28 -8.60 -13.48
N ARG A 157 0.32 -9.15 -14.24
CA ARG A 157 0.46 -10.43 -14.93
C ARG A 157 1.52 -10.35 -16.04
N ASP A 158 1.71 -9.20 -16.66
CA ASP A 158 2.78 -8.99 -17.64
C ASP A 158 4.15 -8.85 -16.97
N TRP A 159 4.19 -8.24 -15.78
CA TRP A 159 5.42 -7.95 -15.05
C TRP A 159 5.97 -9.12 -14.22
N GLY A 160 5.09 -9.91 -13.60
CA GLY A 160 5.46 -10.84 -12.53
C GLY A 160 4.80 -12.21 -12.57
N VAL A 161 5.08 -13.00 -11.53
CA VAL A 161 4.40 -14.25 -11.22
C VAL A 161 3.54 -14.03 -9.99
N GLU A 162 2.26 -14.39 -10.09
CA GLU A 162 1.33 -14.36 -8.96
C GLU A 162 1.74 -15.42 -7.93
N VAL A 163 1.82 -15.03 -6.65
CA VAL A 163 2.10 -15.96 -5.55
C VAL A 163 0.82 -16.24 -4.74
N PRO A 164 0.69 -17.46 -4.17
CA PRO A 164 -0.50 -17.81 -3.40
C PRO A 164 -0.74 -16.87 -2.22
N VAL A 165 -1.97 -16.38 -2.11
CA VAL A 165 -2.46 -15.61 -0.96
C VAL A 165 -3.40 -16.52 -0.16
N PRO A 166 -3.19 -16.70 1.16
CA PRO A 166 -4.10 -17.51 1.96
C PRO A 166 -5.52 -16.92 1.96
N GLU A 167 -6.52 -17.77 2.07
CA GLU A 167 -7.93 -17.34 2.10
C GLU A 167 -8.25 -16.53 3.36
N GLY A 168 -9.31 -15.71 3.28
CA GLY A 168 -9.83 -14.97 4.44
C GLY A 168 -8.97 -13.80 4.92
N MET A 169 -8.03 -13.32 4.08
CA MET A 169 -7.21 -12.14 4.41
C MET A 169 -8.01 -10.83 4.46
N VAL A 170 -9.07 -10.75 3.65
CA VAL A 170 -9.98 -9.61 3.52
C VAL A 170 -11.43 -10.09 3.49
N GLU A 171 -12.36 -9.16 3.75
CA GLU A 171 -13.81 -9.36 3.72
C GLU A 171 -14.32 -9.86 2.36
N GLU A 172 -15.53 -10.43 2.35
CA GLU A 172 -16.20 -10.81 1.12
C GLU A 172 -16.35 -9.59 0.17
N GLY A 173 -16.13 -9.83 -1.12
CA GLY A 173 -16.11 -8.80 -2.15
C GLY A 173 -14.76 -8.08 -2.30
N GLU A 174 -13.79 -8.32 -1.42
CA GLU A 174 -12.43 -7.79 -1.53
C GLU A 174 -11.41 -8.86 -1.94
N GLY A 175 -10.34 -8.44 -2.61
CA GLY A 175 -9.25 -9.29 -3.05
C GLY A 175 -7.90 -8.73 -2.61
N VAL A 176 -6.98 -9.64 -2.34
CA VAL A 176 -5.55 -9.36 -2.21
C VAL A 176 -4.84 -10.28 -3.19
N VAL A 177 -3.99 -9.71 -4.03
CA VAL A 177 -3.07 -10.48 -4.89
C VAL A 177 -1.66 -9.98 -4.70
N VAL A 178 -0.70 -10.90 -4.86
CA VAL A 178 0.71 -10.60 -4.70
C VAL A 178 1.45 -11.11 -5.92
N PHE A 179 2.29 -10.27 -6.49
CA PHE A 179 3.16 -10.60 -7.60
C PHE A 179 4.62 -10.43 -7.18
N ARG A 180 5.44 -11.42 -7.54
CA ARG A 180 6.91 -11.32 -7.50
C ARG A 180 7.40 -11.02 -8.91
N ARG A 181 8.42 -10.18 -9.03
CA ARG A 181 9.07 -9.93 -10.33
C ARG A 181 9.53 -11.25 -10.93
N ARG A 182 9.34 -11.44 -12.23
CA ARG A 182 9.93 -12.58 -12.93
C ARG A 182 11.44 -12.46 -12.88
N ASP A 183 12.11 -13.54 -12.50
CA ASP A 183 13.54 -13.67 -12.74
C ASP A 183 13.77 -13.55 -14.25
N GLY A 184 14.66 -12.62 -14.64
CA GLY A 184 15.03 -12.39 -16.04
C GLY A 184 15.97 -13.44 -16.59
#